data_AF-A0A847DG32-F1
#
_entry.id   AF-A0A847DG32-F1
#
_cell.length_a   1.000
_cell.length_b   1.000
_cell.length_c   1.000
_cell.angle_alpha   90.00
_cell.angle_beta   90.00
_cell.angle_gamma   90.00
#
_symmetry.space_group_name_H-M   'P 1'
#
loop_
_entity.id
_entity.type
_entity.pdbx_description
1 polymer ?
#
loop_
_entity_poly.entity_id
_entity_poly.type
_entity_poly.pdbx_seq_one_letter_code
_entity_poly.pdbx_strand_id
1 'polypeptide(L)' 'MEIQFITNNEGVKTAAIVPYEEWERTEKAKDILEHVYLSFIIEERKDSNATSSLDDLLNAEGLTRADLED' A
#
# COMPACT_ATOMS: atom_id res chain seq x y z
N MET A 1 -16.12 -11.96 20.88
CA MET A 1 -14.85 -12.70 21.03
C MET A 1 -13.73 -11.67 20.96
N GLU A 2 -12.74 -11.73 21.83
CA GLU A 2 -11.59 -10.80 21.79
C GLU A 2 -10.49 -11.34 20.87
N ILE A 3 -9.58 -10.47 20.42
CA ILE A 3 -8.41 -10.88 19.63
C ILE A 3 -7.51 -11.76 20.50
N GLN A 4 -7.17 -12.94 20.01
CA GLN A 4 -6.24 -13.85 20.67
C GLN A 4 -4.93 -13.92 19.90
N PHE A 5 -3.82 -14.08 20.60
CA PHE A 5 -2.50 -14.24 19.99
C PHE A 5 -1.98 -15.66 20.21
N ILE A 6 -1.47 -16.26 19.14
CA ILE A 6 -0.72 -17.52 19.20
C ILE A 6 0.74 -17.17 19.39
N THR A 7 1.37 -17.75 20.40
CA THR A 7 2.80 -17.56 20.71
C THR A 7 3.58 -18.84 20.47
N ASN A 8 4.81 -18.73 19.97
CA ASN A 8 5.74 -19.85 19.91
C ASN A 8 6.33 -20.16 21.30
N ASN A 9 7.18 -21.19 21.37
CA ASN A 9 7.80 -21.64 22.62
C ASN A 9 8.78 -20.61 23.23
N GLU A 10 9.17 -19.59 22.47
CA GLU A 10 10.04 -18.49 22.91
C GLU A 10 9.22 -17.27 23.37
N GLY A 11 7.88 -17.36 23.34
CA GLY A 11 6.97 -16.26 23.71
C GLY A 11 6.74 -15.23 22.60
N VAL A 12 7.24 -15.47 21.38
CA VAL A 12 7.04 -14.59 20.22
C VAL A 12 5.63 -14.81 19.67
N LYS A 13 4.87 -13.71 19.48
CA LYS A 13 3.56 -13.75 18.82
C LYS A 13 3.74 -14.06 17.34
N THR A 14 3.18 -15.18 16.89
CA THR A 14 3.33 -15.66 15.49
C THR A 14 2.05 -15.50 14.68
N ALA A 15 0.89 -15.47 15.32
CA ALA A 15 -0.39 -15.26 14.66
C ALA A 15 -1.40 -14.62 15.59
N ALA A 16 -2.48 -14.08 15.00
CA ALA A 16 -3.64 -13.56 15.72
C ALA A 16 -4.92 -14.23 15.21
N ILE A 17 -5.80 -14.61 16.13
CA ILE A 17 -7.16 -15.04 15.83
C ILE A 17 -8.05 -13.83 16.07
N VAL A 18 -8.61 -13.30 14.99
CA VAL A 18 -9.42 -12.08 14.99
C VAL A 18 -10.88 -12.46 14.72
N PRO A 19 -11.84 -11.93 15.49
CA PRO A 19 -13.26 -12.08 15.16
C PRO A 19 -13.54 -11.52 13.77
N TYR A 20 -14.34 -12.25 12.98
CA TYR A 20 -14.60 -11.87 11.59
C TYR A 20 -15.09 -10.42 11.42
N GLU A 21 -16.02 -9.97 12.27
CA GLU A 21 -16.53 -8.59 12.21
C GLU A 21 -15.46 -7.53 12.45
N GLU A 22 -14.48 -7.80 13.33
CA GLU A 22 -13.37 -6.87 13.60
C GLU A 22 -12.37 -6.85 12.45
N TRP A 23 -12.09 -8.03 11.87
CA TRP A 23 -11.27 -8.13 10.67
C TRP A 23 -11.90 -7.38 9.50
N GLU A 24 -13.20 -7.55 9.27
CA GLU A 24 -13.92 -6.88 8.19
C GLU A 24 -13.94 -5.36 8.36
N ARG A 25 -14.11 -4.85 9.60
CA ARG A 25 -13.98 -3.42 9.91
C ARG A 25 -12.58 -2.90 9.59
N THR A 26 -11.55 -3.68 9.96
CA THR A 26 -10.15 -3.31 9.73
C THR A 26 -9.82 -3.25 8.24
N GLU A 27 -10.27 -4.23 7.45
CA GLU A 27 -10.08 -4.23 5.99
C GLU A 27 -10.76 -3.04 5.32
N LYS A 28 -12.00 -2.70 5.72
CA LYS A 28 -12.69 -1.50 5.22
C LYS A 28 -11.97 -0.21 5.60
N ALA A 29 -11.42 -0.12 6.81
CA ALA A 29 -10.65 1.04 7.25
C ALA A 29 -9.32 1.17 6.50
N LYS A 30 -8.67 0.04 6.20
CA LYS A 30 -7.41 0.00 5.44
C LYS A 30 -7.54 0.65 4.06
N ASP A 31 -8.62 0.36 3.34
CA ASP A 31 -8.89 0.96 2.03
C ASP A 31 -8.94 2.49 2.11
N ILE A 32 -9.68 3.04 3.08
CA ILE A 32 -9.75 4.49 3.30
C ILE A 32 -8.37 5.06 3.67
N LEU A 33 -7.62 4.37 4.55
CA LEU A 33 -6.30 4.82 4.97
C LEU A 33 -5.30 4.82 3.81
N GLU A 34 -5.39 3.87 2.88
CA GLU A 34 -4.57 3.84 1.67
C GLU A 34 -4.83 5.07 0.79
N HIS A 35 -6.10 5.43 0.58
CA HIS A 35 -6.46 6.63 -0.17
C HIS A 35 -5.96 7.91 0.51
N VAL A 36 -6.09 8.02 1.84
CA VAL A 36 -5.57 9.16 2.61
C VAL A 36 -4.05 9.25 2.50
N TYR A 37 -3.35 8.12 2.60
CA TYR A 37 -1.90 8.05 2.46
C TYR A 37 -1.43 8.48 1.06
N LEU A 38 -2.08 7.97 0.01
CA LEU A 38 -1.78 8.37 -1.36
C LEU A 38 -2.06 9.86 -1.59
N SER A 39 -3.17 10.38 -1.07
CA SER A 39 -3.48 11.81 -1.14
C SER A 39 -2.40 12.66 -0.47
N PHE A 40 -1.84 12.20 0.66
CA PHE A 40 -0.76 12.90 1.33
C PHE A 40 0.52 12.93 0.48
N ILE A 41 0.93 11.79 -0.09
CA ILE A 41 2.09 11.72 -0.98
C ILE A 41 1.93 12.65 -2.19
N ILE A 42 0.74 12.67 -2.79
CA ILE A 42 0.44 13.52 -3.94
C ILE A 42 0.60 15.00 -3.56
N GLU A 43 -0.01 15.43 -2.45
CA GLU A 43 0.11 16.83 -2.00
C GLU A 43 1.54 17.20 -1.60
N GLU A 44 2.28 16.31 -0.95
CA GLU A 44 3.70 16.53 -0.61
C GLU A 44 4.57 16.74 -1.86
N ARG A 45 4.25 16.04 -2.96
CA ARG A 45 5.05 16.06 -4.19
C ARG A 45 4.53 17.02 -5.26
N LYS A 46 3.37 17.62 -5.06
CA LYS A 46 2.65 18.44 -6.06
C LYS A 46 3.49 19.57 -6.66
N ASP A 47 4.30 20.22 -5.82
CA ASP A 47 5.17 21.34 -6.21
C ASP A 47 6.65 20.93 -6.28
N SER A 48 6.95 19.63 -6.18
CA SER A 48 8.30 19.11 -6.29
C SER A 48 8.70 18.92 -7.75
N ASN A 49 9.96 19.19 -8.07
CA ASN A 49 10.49 18.88 -9.39
C ASN A 49 10.56 17.36 -9.60
N ALA A 50 10.17 16.91 -10.79
CA ALA A 50 10.34 15.51 -11.17
C ALA A 50 11.83 15.12 -11.17
N THR A 51 12.12 13.96 -10.59
CA THR A 51 13.47 13.39 -10.52
C THR A 51 13.79 12.44 -11.68
N SER A 52 12.79 12.12 -12.51
CA SER A 52 12.90 11.19 -13.63
C SER A 52 12.06 11.69 -14.79
N SER A 53 12.55 11.50 -16.02
CA SER A 53 11.82 11.84 -17.23
C SER A 53 10.80 10.75 -17.58
N LEU A 54 9.86 11.07 -18.48
CA LEU A 54 8.92 10.08 -19.01
C LEU A 54 9.65 8.92 -19.70
N ASP A 55 10.74 9.20 -20.41
CA ASP A 55 11.52 8.17 -21.11
C ASP A 55 12.24 7.24 -20.13
N ASP A 56 12.71 7.76 -18.98
CA ASP A 56 13.30 6.93 -17.92
C ASP A 56 12.27 5.95 -17.34
N LEU A 57 11.03 6.42 -17.13
CA LEU A 57 9.93 5.60 -16.61
C LEU A 57 9.53 4.51 -17.61
N LEU A 58 9.39 4.86 -18.89
CA LEU A 58 9.04 3.90 -19.93
C LEU A 58 10.13 2.82 -20.09
N ASN A 59 11.40 3.23 -20.12
CA ASN A 59 12.52 2.30 -20.23
C ASN A 59 12.59 1.33 -19.04
N ALA A 60 12.26 1.78 -17.82
CA ALA A 60 12.23 0.92 -16.63
C ALA A 60 11.19 -0.19 -16.73
N GLU A 61 10.07 0.09 -17.41
CA GLU A 61 8.99 -0.87 -17.67
C GLU A 61 9.18 -1.66 -18.98
N GLY A 62 10.31 -1.45 -19.69
CA GLY A 62 10.59 -2.10 -20.98
C GLY A 62 9.72 -1.59 -22.14
N LEU A 63 9.19 -0.38 -22.01
CA LEU A 63 8.31 0.28 -22.97
C LEU A 63 9.02 1.45 -23.66
N THR A 64 8.43 1.88 -24.77
CA THR A 64 8.82 3.06 -25.54
C THR A 64 7.61 3.98 -25.74
N ARG A 65 7.84 5.22 -26.18
CA ARG A 65 6.74 6.15 -26.48
C ARG A 65 5.78 5.63 -27.56
N ALA A 66 6.26 4.80 -28.48
CA ALA A 66 5.43 4.20 -29.51
C ALA A 66 4.38 3.24 -28.92
N ASP A 67 4.67 2.65 -27.76
CA ASP A 67 3.73 1.76 -27.05
C ASP A 67 2.59 2.54 -26.33
N LEU A 68 2.67 3.88 -26.30
CA LEU A 68 1.61 4.75 -25.74
C LEU A 68 0.62 5.27 -26.79
N GLU A 69 0.91 5.07 -28.08
CA GLU A 69 0.05 5.50 -29.18
C GLU A 69 -0.86 4.33 -29.60
N ASP A 70 -2.14 4.39 -29.22
CA ASP A 70 -3.24 3.56 -29.76
C ASP A 70 -3.67 4.03 -31.16
#